data_AF-A0A143XL12-F1
#
_entry.id   AF-A0A143XL12-F1
#
_cell.length_a   1.000
_cell.length_b   1.000
_cell.length_c   1.000
_cell.angle_alpha   90.00
_cell.angle_beta   90.00
_cell.angle_gamma   90.00
#
_symmetry.space_group_name_H-M   'P 1'
#
loop_
_entity.id
_entity.type
_entity.pdbx_description
1 polymer ?
#
loop_
_entity_poly.entity_id
_entity_poly.type
_entity_poly.pdbx_seq_one_letter_code
_entity_poly.pdbx_strand_id
1 'polypeptide(L)'
;MRKKITWKKNIIAFMLMFLFCVFWHTDSMAAEKAGDIYISVEKFTIGQGYLVEPSVVPFYEGEKFSDVLLRVLEENGYEGITDNGSGYFYLSGITNADTGVYRVPACITTMGDMTTASGEGLTAPTGRETNVTYPDLEEFSYMSSAGWMYSQNGVFPEFSMGDCQLSDGDIMRVQFTLYGYGADLGSAYKNSDLALDLPDRDAITKRLALINENKAACFMDDACRTAYRNAYEAVVDLDTGKRKMNSVFNELPTEEQIAAYVDNYNTSLAQSVMDRIEAIGEVTLAKEQQIREVRNIYNTLNDAQKQKVTQEFLKKLEDAENTIVYLKNEQAANAVIDAINSIGNVDLSKEDQIKAARVAYNALTNEQRAFIPSATVNVLTQAENTLTVLKAQKQQEQLTASDVQYTPSKTKLKSAKKQSAKSVRLIWKKVKGCTGYEVYMSKKKNSGYKKIATLKKAKKVTYTKKKLKKKKTYYFKVRTYKTVNGKKYYSTFSNVKKVKMK
;
A
#
# COMPACT_ATOMS: atom_id res chain seq x y z
N MET A 1 31.76 32.07 -2.22
CA MET A 1 31.36 31.62 -3.57
C MET A 1 30.62 30.29 -3.44
N ARG A 2 29.32 30.29 -3.77
CA ARG A 2 28.50 29.08 -3.85
C ARG A 2 28.81 28.39 -5.19
N LYS A 3 29.08 27.09 -5.19
CA LYS A 3 28.83 26.24 -6.36
C LYS A 3 27.85 25.14 -5.94
N LYS A 4 26.60 25.35 -6.32
CA LYS A 4 25.53 24.35 -6.36
C LYS A 4 25.88 23.38 -7.47
N ILE A 5 25.97 22.08 -7.17
CA ILE A 5 25.90 21.03 -8.18
C ILE A 5 24.51 20.42 -8.07
N THR A 6 23.74 20.67 -9.12
CA THR A 6 22.41 20.12 -9.38
C THR A 6 22.55 18.73 -9.98
N TRP A 7 22.00 17.71 -9.34
CA TRP A 7 21.67 16.45 -10.00
C TRP A 7 20.15 16.27 -10.00
N LYS A 8 19.57 16.37 -11.20
CA LYS A 8 18.18 16.02 -11.50
C LYS A 8 18.19 14.69 -12.24
N LYS A 9 17.32 13.79 -11.77
CA LYS A 9 16.50 12.82 -12.51
C LYS A 9 17.19 11.65 -13.23
N ASN A 10 16.93 10.45 -12.70
CA ASN A 10 16.28 9.28 -13.33
C ASN A 10 16.78 8.03 -12.59
N ILE A 11 15.92 7.26 -11.91
CA ILE A 11 15.41 5.94 -12.34
C ILE A 11 14.28 5.62 -11.32
N ILE A 12 12.99 5.69 -11.69
CA ILE A 12 12.11 4.55 -12.09
C ILE A 12 12.14 3.44 -11.03
N ALA A 13 11.31 3.50 -9.98
CA ALA A 13 9.98 2.86 -9.88
C ALA A 13 10.00 1.33 -10.07
N PHE A 14 10.08 0.57 -8.96
CA PHE A 14 9.67 -0.84 -8.88
C PHE A 14 8.49 -0.93 -7.91
N MET A 15 7.29 -0.85 -8.46
CA MET A 15 6.03 -1.03 -7.75
C MET A 15 5.03 -1.64 -8.75
N LEU A 16 4.38 -2.72 -8.32
CA LEU A 16 3.28 -3.46 -8.98
C LEU A 16 3.63 -4.40 -10.14
N MET A 17 3.52 -5.70 -9.85
CA MET A 17 2.85 -6.62 -10.75
C MET A 17 1.98 -7.59 -9.92
N PHE A 18 0.82 -7.10 -9.49
CA PHE A 18 -0.32 -7.91 -9.07
C PHE A 18 -1.59 -7.19 -9.56
N LEU A 19 -2.42 -7.94 -10.31
CA LEU A 19 -3.71 -7.57 -10.89
C LEU A 19 -3.74 -6.51 -12.00
N PHE A 20 -3.68 -7.00 -13.25
CA PHE A 20 -4.58 -6.54 -14.31
C PHE A 20 -4.95 -7.74 -15.19
N CYS A 21 -6.06 -8.42 -14.86
CA CYS A 21 -6.78 -9.26 -15.81
C CYS A 21 -7.56 -8.33 -16.76
N VAL A 22 -7.12 -8.22 -18.00
CA VAL A 22 -7.96 -7.81 -19.13
C VAL A 22 -7.73 -8.83 -20.24
N PHE A 23 -8.82 -9.53 -20.56
CA PHE A 23 -8.95 -10.57 -21.55
C PHE A 23 -8.33 -10.19 -22.90
N TRP A 24 -7.27 -10.91 -23.27
CA TRP A 24 -7.04 -11.37 -24.64
C TRP A 24 -7.01 -12.90 -24.54
N HIS A 25 -8.12 -13.57 -24.90
CA HIS A 25 -8.10 -15.00 -25.18
C HIS A 25 -7.33 -15.19 -26.48
N THR A 26 -6.03 -15.43 -26.38
CA THR A 26 -5.43 -16.49 -27.17
C THR A 26 -5.44 -17.71 -26.26
N ASP A 27 -6.36 -18.64 -26.49
CA ASP A 27 -6.27 -19.97 -25.91
C ASP A 27 -5.01 -20.64 -26.47
N SER A 28 -3.82 -20.28 -25.97
CA SER A 28 -2.78 -21.29 -25.85
C SER A 28 -3.23 -22.13 -24.67
N MET A 29 -3.88 -23.26 -24.94
CA MET A 29 -4.06 -24.25 -23.89
C MET A 29 -2.67 -24.54 -23.34
N ALA A 30 -2.40 -24.12 -22.10
CA ALA A 30 -1.21 -24.59 -21.41
C ALA A 30 -1.30 -26.12 -21.43
N ALA A 31 -0.27 -26.78 -21.97
CA ALA A 31 -0.26 -28.23 -22.05
C ALA A 31 -0.52 -28.80 -20.66
N GLU A 32 -1.34 -29.85 -20.58
CA GLU A 32 -1.67 -30.49 -19.31
C GLU A 32 -0.42 -31.15 -18.72
N LYS A 33 -0.24 -31.07 -17.39
CA LYS A 33 0.89 -31.73 -16.72
C LYS A 33 0.71 -33.24 -16.86
N ALA A 34 1.69 -33.91 -17.48
CA ALA A 34 1.66 -35.35 -17.71
C ALA A 34 2.27 -36.15 -16.54
N GLY A 35 3.24 -35.56 -15.82
CA GLY A 35 3.85 -36.18 -14.64
C GLY A 35 5.04 -35.38 -14.11
N ASP A 36 5.79 -35.97 -13.19
CA ASP A 36 7.06 -35.46 -12.68
C ASP A 36 8.20 -36.44 -12.96
N ILE A 37 9.37 -35.93 -13.32
CA ILE A 37 10.61 -36.69 -13.40
C ILE A 37 11.62 -36.21 -12.36
N TYR A 38 12.60 -37.06 -12.06
CA TYR A 38 13.74 -36.73 -11.21
C TYR A 38 14.97 -36.56 -12.09
N ILE A 39 15.48 -35.34 -12.21
CA ILE A 39 16.58 -35.01 -13.12
C ILE A 39 17.82 -34.54 -12.39
N SER A 40 19.00 -34.90 -12.91
CA SER A 40 20.28 -34.27 -12.56
C SER A 40 21.19 -34.14 -13.78
N VAL A 41 22.11 -33.18 -13.73
CA VAL A 41 23.16 -32.99 -14.75
C VAL A 41 24.52 -33.06 -14.06
N GLU A 42 25.37 -34.01 -14.48
CA GLU A 42 26.49 -34.52 -13.71
C GLU A 42 27.83 -34.39 -14.45
N LYS A 43 28.87 -33.98 -13.73
CA LYS A 43 30.27 -33.85 -14.21
C LYS A 43 31.22 -34.64 -13.30
N PHE A 44 30.79 -35.82 -12.85
CA PHE A 44 31.50 -36.61 -11.84
C PHE A 44 32.80 -37.22 -12.38
N THR A 45 32.82 -37.62 -13.65
CA THR A 45 33.98 -38.21 -14.34
C THR A 45 35.19 -37.28 -14.41
N ILE A 46 34.96 -35.97 -14.29
CA ILE A 46 36.00 -34.94 -14.25
C ILE A 46 36.15 -34.28 -12.86
N GLY A 47 35.40 -34.77 -11.86
CA GLY A 47 35.47 -34.31 -10.46
C GLY A 47 34.85 -32.93 -10.21
N GLN A 48 33.91 -32.48 -11.04
CA GLN A 48 33.27 -31.16 -10.91
C GLN A 48 31.87 -31.18 -10.29
N GLY A 49 31.39 -32.36 -9.88
CA GLY A 49 30.11 -32.52 -9.23
C GLY A 49 28.90 -32.24 -10.12
N TYR A 50 27.81 -31.75 -9.53
CA TYR A 50 26.60 -31.43 -10.27
C TYR A 50 26.73 -30.11 -11.03
N LEU A 51 26.30 -30.11 -12.29
CA LEU A 51 25.94 -28.87 -13.00
C LEU A 51 24.53 -28.43 -12.60
N VAL A 52 23.61 -29.40 -12.50
CA VAL A 52 22.26 -29.24 -11.96
C VAL A 52 22.07 -30.32 -10.90
N GLU A 53 21.82 -29.91 -9.65
CA GLU A 53 21.57 -30.83 -8.54
C GLU A 53 20.28 -31.63 -8.76
N PRO A 54 20.12 -32.82 -8.13
CA PRO A 54 18.90 -33.61 -8.24
C PRO A 54 17.66 -32.78 -7.94
N SER A 55 16.72 -32.76 -8.89
CA SER A 55 15.54 -31.89 -8.87
C SER A 55 14.30 -32.65 -9.34
N VAL A 56 13.14 -32.30 -8.78
CA VAL A 56 11.83 -32.76 -9.27
C VAL A 56 11.36 -31.76 -10.33
N VAL A 57 11.05 -32.25 -11.53
CA VAL A 57 10.70 -31.39 -12.66
C VAL A 57 9.43 -31.92 -13.33
N PRO A 58 8.38 -31.07 -13.50
CA PRO A 58 7.19 -31.49 -14.22
C PRO A 58 7.51 -31.64 -15.71
N PHE A 59 6.83 -32.56 -16.37
CA PHE A 59 6.74 -32.60 -17.83
C PHE A 59 5.28 -32.57 -18.28
N TYR A 60 5.06 -32.05 -19.48
CA TYR A 60 3.74 -31.80 -20.04
C TYR A 60 3.44 -32.74 -21.21
N GLU A 61 2.15 -32.94 -21.51
CA GLU A 61 1.73 -33.83 -22.60
C GLU A 61 2.43 -33.47 -23.92
N GLY A 62 3.11 -34.47 -24.51
CA GLY A 62 3.83 -34.33 -25.77
C GLY A 62 5.26 -33.79 -25.67
N GLU A 63 5.73 -33.37 -24.48
CA GLU A 63 7.14 -33.02 -24.27
C GLU A 63 8.04 -34.25 -24.43
N LYS A 64 9.15 -34.06 -25.13
CA LYS A 64 10.27 -35.01 -25.19
C LYS A 64 11.24 -34.71 -24.06
N PHE A 65 12.08 -35.68 -23.70
CA PHE A 65 13.13 -35.43 -22.71
C PHE A 65 14.07 -34.28 -23.10
N SER A 66 14.37 -34.10 -24.39
CA SER A 66 15.15 -32.95 -24.88
C SER A 66 14.52 -31.60 -24.51
N ASP A 67 13.20 -31.48 -24.59
CA ASP A 67 12.49 -30.24 -24.29
C ASP A 67 12.60 -29.92 -22.79
N VAL A 68 12.38 -30.94 -21.95
CA VAL A 68 12.53 -30.84 -20.50
C VAL A 68 13.96 -30.50 -20.10
N LEU A 69 14.96 -31.17 -20.70
CA LEU A 69 16.37 -30.92 -20.42
C LEU A 69 16.78 -29.49 -20.76
N LEU A 70 16.43 -29.00 -21.96
CA LEU A 70 16.77 -27.64 -22.36
C LEU A 70 16.14 -26.59 -21.43
N ARG A 71 14.88 -26.80 -21.02
CA ARG A 71 14.22 -25.95 -20.02
C ARG A 71 14.93 -25.99 -18.67
N VAL A 72 15.33 -27.16 -18.19
CA VAL A 72 16.07 -27.31 -16.93
C VAL A 72 17.43 -26.60 -16.99
N LEU A 73 18.15 -26.69 -18.12
CA LEU A 73 19.41 -25.97 -18.31
C LEU A 73 19.17 -24.45 -18.29
N GLU A 74 18.19 -23.96 -19.03
CA GLU A 74 17.85 -22.53 -19.09
C GLU A 74 17.47 -21.98 -17.70
N GLU A 75 16.61 -22.69 -16.96
CA GLU A 75 16.19 -22.32 -15.60
C GLU A 75 17.37 -22.27 -14.61
N ASN A 76 18.44 -23.02 -14.88
CA ASN A 76 19.68 -23.04 -14.09
C ASN A 76 20.79 -22.13 -14.67
N GLY A 77 20.49 -21.34 -15.71
CA GLY A 77 21.42 -20.37 -16.28
C GLY A 77 22.44 -20.94 -17.26
N TYR A 78 22.16 -22.10 -17.85
CA TYR A 78 23.00 -22.77 -18.85
C TYR A 78 22.29 -22.85 -20.20
N GLU A 79 23.06 -22.96 -21.27
CA GLU A 79 22.55 -23.15 -22.63
C GLU A 79 23.13 -24.44 -23.22
N GLY A 80 22.25 -25.33 -23.71
CA GLY A 80 22.67 -26.53 -24.43
C GLY A 80 23.14 -26.19 -25.85
N ILE A 81 24.30 -26.69 -26.22
CA ILE A 81 24.82 -26.66 -27.58
C ILE A 81 24.28 -27.91 -28.27
N THR A 82 23.42 -27.72 -29.27
CA THR A 82 22.68 -28.82 -29.90
C THR A 82 22.87 -28.87 -31.40
N ASP A 83 23.05 -30.07 -31.95
CA ASP A 83 22.82 -30.34 -33.37
C ASP A 83 21.43 -30.95 -33.55
N ASN A 84 20.59 -30.22 -34.29
CA ASN A 84 19.21 -30.58 -34.60
C ASN A 84 19.04 -30.79 -36.11
N GLY A 85 19.90 -31.61 -36.72
CA GLY A 85 19.77 -32.06 -38.10
C GLY A 85 18.43 -32.74 -38.40
N SER A 86 18.28 -33.30 -39.61
CA SER A 86 17.01 -33.87 -40.11
C SER A 86 16.46 -35.06 -39.31
N GLY A 87 15.85 -34.82 -38.15
CA GLY A 87 15.04 -35.78 -37.38
C GLY A 87 15.70 -36.38 -36.12
N TYR A 88 16.80 -35.83 -35.61
CA TYR A 88 17.42 -36.28 -34.35
C TYR A 88 17.84 -35.09 -33.48
N PHE A 89 17.87 -35.31 -32.17
CA PHE A 89 18.40 -34.34 -31.19
C PHE A 89 19.77 -34.84 -30.70
N TYR A 90 20.78 -33.98 -30.75
CA TYR A 90 22.10 -34.28 -30.19
C TYR A 90 22.59 -33.12 -29.32
N LEU A 91 22.85 -33.39 -28.04
CA LEU A 91 23.48 -32.43 -27.13
C LEU A 91 25.01 -32.55 -27.28
N SER A 92 25.59 -31.70 -28.13
CA SER A 92 27.04 -31.68 -28.37
C SER A 92 27.80 -30.94 -27.25
N GLY A 93 27.13 -30.15 -26.42
CA GLY A 93 27.79 -29.47 -25.31
C GLY A 93 26.86 -28.66 -24.43
N ILE A 94 27.42 -28.07 -23.38
CA ILE A 94 26.72 -27.10 -22.52
C ILE A 94 27.65 -25.92 -22.29
N THR A 95 27.16 -24.72 -22.54
CA THR A 95 27.95 -23.49 -22.38
C THR A 95 28.26 -23.21 -20.90
N ASN A 96 29.45 -22.66 -20.63
CA ASN A 96 29.94 -22.33 -19.28
C ASN A 96 29.86 -23.49 -18.27
N ALA A 97 29.79 -24.73 -18.73
CA ALA A 97 29.63 -25.89 -17.88
C ALA A 97 30.96 -26.39 -17.29
N ASP A 98 32.11 -25.92 -17.79
CA ASP A 98 33.42 -26.29 -17.27
C ASP A 98 33.95 -25.24 -16.27
N THR A 99 34.20 -25.68 -15.03
CA THR A 99 34.79 -24.83 -13.98
C THR A 99 36.30 -24.65 -14.11
N GLY A 100 36.96 -25.41 -14.99
CA GLY A 100 38.42 -25.53 -15.12
C GLY A 100 39.07 -26.40 -14.04
N VAL A 101 38.30 -26.92 -13.08
CA VAL A 101 38.79 -27.89 -12.10
C VAL A 101 38.76 -29.28 -12.72
N TYR A 102 39.92 -29.89 -12.91
CA TYR A 102 40.03 -31.23 -13.49
C TYR A 102 40.60 -32.20 -12.46
N ARG A 103 39.73 -33.06 -11.92
CA ARG A 103 40.06 -34.05 -10.88
C ARG A 103 39.41 -35.38 -11.23
N VAL A 104 40.02 -36.10 -12.14
CA VAL A 104 39.53 -37.41 -12.59
C VAL A 104 39.50 -38.40 -11.41
N PRO A 105 38.37 -39.07 -11.14
CA PRO A 105 38.27 -40.12 -10.12
C PRO A 105 39.28 -41.26 -10.33
N ALA A 106 39.69 -41.89 -9.23
CA ALA A 106 40.69 -42.95 -9.26
C ALA A 106 40.23 -44.13 -10.13
N CYS A 107 38.95 -44.51 -10.03
CA CYS A 107 38.33 -45.58 -10.79
C CYS A 107 38.48 -45.40 -12.31
N ILE A 108 38.49 -44.16 -12.79
CA ILE A 108 38.72 -43.82 -14.20
C ILE A 108 40.21 -43.82 -14.54
N THR A 109 41.06 -43.18 -13.72
CA THR A 109 42.52 -43.15 -13.99
C THR A 109 43.19 -44.53 -13.94
N THR A 110 42.54 -45.50 -13.29
CA THR A 110 42.98 -46.91 -13.26
C THR A 110 42.41 -47.76 -14.40
N MET A 111 41.53 -47.21 -15.22
CA MET A 111 41.10 -47.88 -16.45
C MET A 111 42.32 -48.04 -17.36
N GLY A 112 42.47 -49.22 -17.97
CA GLY A 112 43.54 -49.44 -18.95
C GLY A 112 43.25 -48.78 -20.29
N ASP A 113 44.24 -48.80 -21.17
CA ASP A 113 44.03 -48.48 -22.59
C ASP A 113 42.95 -49.40 -23.17
N MET A 114 42.12 -48.84 -24.04
CA MET A 114 40.98 -49.53 -24.64
C MET A 114 41.13 -49.63 -26.15
N THR A 115 40.45 -50.60 -26.74
CA THR A 115 40.25 -50.65 -28.19
C THR A 115 38.74 -50.73 -28.43
N THR A 116 38.22 -49.79 -29.21
CA THR A 116 36.79 -49.72 -29.53
C THR A 116 36.39 -50.88 -30.45
N ALA A 117 35.08 -51.10 -30.60
CA ALA A 117 34.57 -52.07 -31.57
C ALA A 117 34.95 -51.75 -33.03
N SER A 118 35.30 -50.49 -33.35
CA SER A 118 35.81 -50.08 -34.66
C SER A 118 37.32 -50.24 -34.82
N GLY A 119 38.03 -50.72 -33.79
CA GLY A 119 39.49 -50.91 -33.80
C GLY A 119 40.28 -49.65 -33.46
N GLU A 120 39.62 -48.58 -33.02
CA GLU A 120 40.29 -47.36 -32.54
C GLU A 120 40.92 -47.61 -31.17
N GLY A 121 42.20 -47.27 -31.03
CA GLY A 121 42.90 -47.33 -29.74
C GLY A 121 42.67 -46.05 -28.94
N LEU A 122 42.18 -46.20 -27.72
CA LEU A 122 42.02 -45.11 -26.76
C LEU A 122 43.05 -45.27 -25.64
N THR A 123 43.76 -44.19 -25.32
CA THR A 123 44.70 -44.15 -24.19
C THR A 123 43.96 -43.71 -22.93
N ALA A 124 44.24 -44.37 -21.81
CA ALA A 124 43.64 -44.01 -20.53
C ALA A 124 43.97 -42.56 -20.11
N PRO A 125 43.03 -41.86 -19.44
CA PRO A 125 43.26 -40.49 -18.99
C PRO A 125 44.36 -40.43 -17.92
N THR A 126 45.28 -39.48 -18.10
CA THR A 126 46.42 -39.22 -17.20
C THR A 126 46.06 -38.31 -16.03
N GLY A 127 44.89 -37.65 -16.07
CA GLY A 127 44.48 -36.63 -15.12
C GLY A 127 45.18 -35.29 -15.34
N ARG A 128 45.78 -35.07 -16.52
CA ARG A 128 46.48 -33.83 -16.90
C ARG A 128 46.00 -33.21 -18.21
N GLU A 129 44.95 -33.79 -18.79
CA GLU A 129 44.31 -33.29 -19.99
C GLU A 129 43.76 -31.88 -19.79
N THR A 130 43.62 -31.14 -20.88
CA THR A 130 43.07 -29.78 -20.88
C THR A 130 41.85 -29.70 -21.77
N ASN A 131 40.82 -28.99 -21.33
CA ASN A 131 39.67 -28.70 -22.17
C ASN A 131 39.96 -27.58 -23.17
N VAL A 132 39.89 -27.88 -24.46
CA VAL A 132 40.11 -26.92 -25.55
C VAL A 132 38.91 -26.02 -25.82
N THR A 133 37.71 -26.42 -25.36
CA THR A 133 36.46 -25.65 -25.53
C THR A 133 36.10 -24.82 -24.31
N TYR A 134 36.98 -24.73 -23.30
CA TYR A 134 36.73 -23.94 -22.09
C TYR A 134 36.27 -22.50 -22.42
N PRO A 135 35.23 -21.97 -21.74
CA PRO A 135 34.56 -22.48 -20.54
C PRO A 135 33.42 -23.49 -20.80
N ASP A 136 33.21 -23.88 -22.05
CA ASP A 136 32.14 -24.79 -22.43
C ASP A 136 32.59 -26.24 -22.23
N LEU A 137 31.64 -27.11 -21.89
CA LEU A 137 31.88 -28.55 -21.76
C LEU A 137 31.17 -29.26 -22.91
N GLU A 138 31.92 -29.60 -23.94
CA GLU A 138 31.46 -30.12 -25.23
C GLU A 138 31.89 -31.58 -25.41
N GLU A 139 31.39 -32.20 -26.47
CA GLU A 139 32.02 -33.39 -27.03
C GLU A 139 33.50 -33.12 -27.29
N PHE A 140 34.32 -34.14 -27.04
CA PHE A 140 35.78 -34.05 -27.15
C PHE A 140 36.47 -33.12 -26.14
N SER A 141 35.75 -32.55 -25.16
CA SER A 141 36.40 -31.87 -24.04
C SER A 141 37.26 -32.84 -23.24
N TYR A 142 38.53 -32.47 -22.99
CA TYR A 142 39.59 -33.27 -22.35
C TYR A 142 40.06 -34.51 -23.13
N MET A 143 39.16 -35.33 -23.66
CA MET A 143 39.47 -36.62 -24.30
C MET A 143 38.65 -36.81 -25.58
N SER A 144 39.20 -37.51 -26.58
CA SER A 144 38.52 -37.77 -27.86
C SER A 144 37.29 -38.67 -27.77
N SER A 145 37.03 -39.29 -26.62
CA SER A 145 35.86 -40.13 -26.36
C SER A 145 34.88 -39.52 -25.35
N ALA A 146 35.08 -38.24 -25.01
CA ALA A 146 34.24 -37.52 -24.06
C ALA A 146 33.00 -36.89 -24.72
N GLY A 147 31.94 -36.71 -23.93
CA GLY A 147 30.70 -36.08 -24.38
C GLY A 147 29.56 -36.24 -23.37
N TRP A 148 28.37 -35.78 -23.74
CA TRP A 148 27.17 -35.87 -22.90
C TRP A 148 26.34 -37.13 -23.22
N MET A 149 26.04 -37.90 -22.19
CA MET A 149 25.18 -39.08 -22.24
C MET A 149 23.98 -38.91 -21.31
N TYR A 150 22.99 -39.78 -21.44
CA TYR A 150 21.92 -39.86 -20.45
C TYR A 150 21.56 -41.30 -20.12
N SER A 151 21.08 -41.52 -18.90
CA SER A 151 20.39 -42.74 -18.49
C SER A 151 18.94 -42.43 -18.11
N GLN A 152 18.04 -43.36 -18.47
CA GLN A 152 16.66 -43.40 -17.99
C GLN A 152 16.53 -44.63 -17.08
N ASN A 153 16.24 -44.41 -15.80
CA ASN A 153 16.07 -45.48 -14.80
C ASN A 153 17.25 -46.48 -14.79
N GLY A 154 18.48 -45.95 -14.81
CA GLY A 154 19.73 -46.70 -14.71
C GLY A 154 20.19 -47.32 -16.03
N VAL A 155 19.41 -47.17 -17.10
CA VAL A 155 19.70 -47.73 -18.41
C VAL A 155 20.13 -46.62 -19.36
N PHE A 156 21.29 -46.78 -20.00
CA PHE A 156 21.75 -45.92 -21.11
C PHE A 156 21.01 -46.30 -22.40
N PRO A 157 20.11 -45.44 -22.93
CA PRO A 157 19.30 -45.82 -24.08
C PRO A 157 20.07 -45.75 -25.40
N GLU A 158 19.65 -46.54 -26.39
CA GLU A 158 20.22 -46.54 -27.75
C GLU A 158 19.57 -45.49 -28.68
N PHE A 159 18.65 -44.67 -28.17
CA PHE A 159 17.95 -43.62 -28.91
C PHE A 159 18.25 -42.22 -28.34
N SER A 160 18.00 -41.18 -29.13
CA SER A 160 18.31 -39.80 -28.78
C SER A 160 17.44 -39.28 -27.63
N MET A 161 17.91 -38.24 -26.91
CA MET A 161 17.08 -37.57 -25.89
C MET A 161 15.78 -36.98 -26.49
N GLY A 162 15.76 -36.70 -27.80
CA GLY A 162 14.57 -36.24 -28.52
C GLY A 162 13.57 -37.34 -28.88
N ASP A 163 13.92 -38.61 -28.73
CA ASP A 163 13.03 -39.75 -28.95
C ASP A 163 12.59 -40.42 -27.65
N CYS A 164 13.23 -40.04 -26.54
CA CYS A 164 12.93 -40.54 -25.21
C CYS A 164 11.52 -40.15 -24.77
N GLN A 165 10.70 -41.17 -24.53
CA GLN A 165 9.36 -41.03 -23.96
C GLN A 165 9.47 -40.98 -22.43
N LEU A 166 8.85 -39.97 -21.83
CA LEU A 166 8.83 -39.79 -20.39
C LEU A 166 7.61 -40.44 -19.76
N SER A 167 7.81 -41.02 -18.58
CA SER A 167 6.76 -41.49 -17.67
C SER A 167 6.87 -40.79 -16.33
N ASP A 168 5.73 -40.65 -15.64
CA ASP A 168 5.70 -40.17 -14.27
C ASP A 168 6.61 -41.04 -13.38
N GLY A 169 7.52 -40.38 -12.66
CA GLY A 169 8.49 -41.00 -11.78
C GLY A 169 9.82 -41.41 -12.42
N ASP A 170 10.04 -41.15 -13.71
CA ASP A 170 11.31 -41.46 -14.38
C ASP A 170 12.49 -40.74 -13.73
N ILE A 171 13.62 -41.44 -13.64
CA ILE A 171 14.89 -40.92 -13.15
C ILE A 171 15.81 -40.68 -14.33
N MET A 172 16.07 -39.41 -14.61
CA MET A 172 16.86 -38.95 -15.76
C MET A 172 18.19 -38.39 -15.28
N ARG A 173 19.30 -39.00 -15.67
CA ARG A 173 20.63 -38.51 -15.32
C ARG A 173 21.36 -38.16 -16.60
N VAL A 174 21.72 -36.90 -16.78
CA VAL A 174 22.54 -36.42 -17.90
C VAL A 174 23.97 -36.31 -17.41
N GLN A 175 24.88 -37.05 -18.02
CA GLN A 175 26.18 -37.34 -17.44
C GLN A 175 27.28 -37.07 -18.48
N PHE A 176 28.29 -36.30 -18.08
CA PHE A 176 29.48 -36.14 -18.89
C PHE A 176 30.34 -37.42 -18.79
N THR A 177 30.54 -38.12 -19.90
CA THR A 177 31.57 -39.16 -20.01
C THR A 177 32.89 -38.50 -20.38
N LEU A 178 33.97 -38.93 -19.72
CA LEU A 178 35.34 -38.53 -20.02
C LEU A 178 36.04 -39.57 -20.91
N TYR A 179 35.79 -40.86 -20.70
CA TYR A 179 36.58 -41.93 -21.30
C TYR A 179 35.77 -43.14 -21.74
N GLY A 180 36.04 -43.62 -22.96
CA GLY A 180 35.52 -44.88 -23.49
C GLY A 180 34.05 -44.82 -23.91
N TYR A 181 33.55 -43.66 -24.33
CA TYR A 181 32.18 -43.45 -24.83
C TYR A 181 31.10 -43.94 -23.84
N GLY A 182 31.32 -43.70 -22.54
CA GLY A 182 30.43 -44.11 -21.46
C GLY A 182 30.89 -45.33 -20.66
N ALA A 183 31.98 -46.00 -21.03
CA ALA A 183 32.54 -47.10 -20.25
C ALA A 183 32.89 -46.65 -18.82
N ASP A 184 33.38 -45.42 -18.66
CA ASP A 184 33.64 -44.76 -17.37
C ASP A 184 32.38 -44.42 -16.55
N LEU A 185 31.20 -44.47 -17.18
CA LEU A 185 29.90 -44.37 -16.53
C LEU A 185 29.25 -45.73 -16.27
N GLY A 186 29.92 -46.83 -16.64
CA GLY A 186 29.38 -48.19 -16.56
C GLY A 186 28.50 -48.59 -17.73
N SER A 187 28.48 -47.81 -18.81
CA SER A 187 27.78 -48.16 -20.05
C SER A 187 28.59 -49.21 -20.83
N ALA A 188 27.97 -50.36 -21.09
CA ALA A 188 28.57 -51.46 -21.85
C ALA A 188 28.54 -51.26 -23.39
N TYR A 189 28.28 -50.04 -23.87
CA TYR A 189 28.04 -49.76 -25.29
C TYR A 189 29.16 -50.34 -26.18
N LYS A 190 28.82 -51.41 -26.92
CA LYS A 190 29.69 -52.15 -27.86
C LYS A 190 30.95 -52.83 -27.29
N ASN A 191 31.22 -52.82 -25.98
CA ASN A 191 32.29 -53.59 -25.32
C ASN A 191 32.04 -53.75 -23.81
N SER A 192 31.25 -54.75 -23.41
CA SER A 192 30.83 -54.97 -22.01
C SER A 192 31.96 -55.17 -21.00
N ASP A 193 33.11 -55.69 -21.44
CA ASP A 193 34.18 -56.14 -20.53
C ASP A 193 35.03 -54.98 -19.98
N LEU A 194 34.87 -53.77 -20.51
CA LEU A 194 35.68 -52.59 -20.17
C LEU A 194 34.90 -51.51 -19.41
N ALA A 195 33.59 -51.68 -19.23
CA ALA A 195 32.76 -50.75 -18.48
C ALA A 195 33.01 -50.87 -16.97
N LEU A 196 33.00 -49.74 -16.26
CA LEU A 196 33.15 -49.71 -14.81
C LEU A 196 31.95 -50.36 -14.11
N ASP A 197 32.23 -51.21 -13.12
CA ASP A 197 31.22 -51.75 -12.21
C ASP A 197 30.89 -50.74 -11.09
N LEU A 198 30.08 -49.74 -11.43
CA LEU A 198 29.67 -48.68 -10.51
C LEU A 198 28.44 -49.08 -9.68
N PRO A 199 28.25 -48.50 -8.47
CA PRO A 199 26.98 -48.64 -7.77
C PRO A 199 25.85 -47.89 -8.47
N ASP A 200 24.64 -48.42 -8.32
CA ASP A 200 23.41 -47.72 -8.69
C ASP A 200 23.29 -46.39 -7.93
N ARG A 201 22.95 -45.34 -8.66
CA ARG A 201 22.78 -43.96 -8.16
C ARG A 201 21.38 -43.42 -8.37
N ASP A 202 20.46 -44.19 -8.93
CA ASP A 202 19.17 -43.66 -9.36
C ASP A 202 18.24 -43.45 -8.17
N ALA A 203 18.05 -44.48 -7.33
CA ALA A 203 17.20 -44.38 -6.15
C ALA A 203 17.64 -43.27 -5.20
N ILE A 204 18.95 -43.08 -5.04
CA ILE A 204 19.51 -42.01 -4.21
C ILE A 204 19.37 -40.63 -4.87
N THR A 205 19.49 -40.53 -6.20
CA THR A 205 19.21 -39.30 -6.96
C THR A 205 17.76 -38.86 -6.79
N LYS A 206 16.79 -39.79 -6.95
CA LYS A 206 15.37 -39.53 -6.67
C LYS A 206 15.17 -39.03 -5.24
N ARG A 207 15.79 -39.68 -4.26
CA ARG A 207 15.62 -39.29 -2.85
C ARG A 207 16.22 -37.93 -2.52
N LEU A 208 17.37 -37.61 -3.11
CA LEU A 208 17.99 -36.27 -2.99
C LEU A 208 17.11 -35.20 -3.64
N ALA A 209 16.51 -35.47 -4.80
CA ALA A 209 15.60 -34.55 -5.48
C ALA A 209 14.36 -34.21 -4.62
N LEU A 210 13.72 -35.23 -4.03
CA LEU A 210 12.59 -35.03 -3.12
C LEU A 210 12.98 -34.22 -1.88
N ILE A 211 14.18 -34.46 -1.32
CA ILE A 211 14.68 -33.66 -0.19
C ILE A 211 14.98 -32.22 -0.61
N ASN A 212 15.53 -32.00 -1.81
CA ASN A 212 15.82 -30.67 -2.33
C ASN A 212 14.57 -29.83 -2.55
N GLU A 213 13.52 -30.42 -3.13
CA GLU A 213 12.21 -29.78 -3.27
C GLU A 213 11.62 -29.39 -1.90
N ASN A 214 11.81 -30.26 -0.91
CA ASN A 214 11.21 -30.14 0.43
C ASN A 214 12.23 -29.70 1.50
N LYS A 215 13.30 -29.00 1.09
CA LYS A 215 14.47 -28.74 1.93
C LYS A 215 14.13 -28.03 3.22
N ALA A 216 13.23 -27.04 3.18
CA ALA A 216 12.81 -26.30 4.37
C ALA A 216 12.17 -27.20 5.45
N ALA A 217 11.37 -28.19 5.03
CA ALA A 217 10.72 -29.13 5.94
C ALA A 217 11.70 -30.21 6.43
N CYS A 218 12.39 -30.86 5.49
CA CYS A 218 13.38 -31.89 5.76
C CYS A 218 14.49 -31.39 6.71
N PHE A 219 14.95 -30.16 6.51
CA PHE A 219 16.09 -29.61 7.25
C PHE A 219 15.71 -29.07 8.63
N MET A 220 14.45 -29.21 9.06
CA MET A 220 14.12 -29.07 10.48
C MET A 220 14.66 -30.23 11.31
N ASP A 221 14.88 -31.39 10.70
CA ASP A 221 15.43 -32.58 11.34
C ASP A 221 16.95 -32.71 11.11
N ASP A 222 17.71 -32.73 12.19
CA ASP A 222 19.18 -32.78 12.17
C ASP A 222 19.72 -34.07 11.53
N ALA A 223 18.99 -35.19 11.66
CA ALA A 223 19.36 -36.46 11.08
C ALA A 223 19.17 -36.43 9.56
N CYS A 224 18.05 -35.86 9.07
CA CYS A 224 17.82 -35.65 7.64
C CYS A 224 18.93 -34.77 7.01
N ARG A 225 19.30 -33.65 7.65
CA ARG A 225 20.41 -32.80 7.15
C ARG A 225 21.73 -33.56 7.05
N THR A 226 22.03 -34.38 8.06
CA THR A 226 23.27 -35.16 8.10
C THR A 226 23.27 -36.26 7.04
N ALA A 227 22.17 -37.00 6.92
CA ALA A 227 22.00 -38.04 5.91
C ALA A 227 22.08 -37.47 4.49
N TYR A 228 21.42 -36.33 4.23
CA TYR A 228 21.51 -35.62 2.94
C TYR A 228 22.96 -35.31 2.58
N ARG A 229 23.74 -34.72 3.49
CA ARG A 229 25.15 -34.40 3.23
C ARG A 229 25.97 -35.66 2.95
N ASN A 230 25.83 -36.69 3.76
CA ASN A 230 26.57 -37.96 3.58
C ASN A 230 26.24 -38.62 2.24
N ALA A 231 24.96 -38.59 1.84
CA ALA A 231 24.50 -39.10 0.55
C ALA A 231 25.05 -38.27 -0.61
N TYR A 232 24.94 -36.95 -0.54
CA TYR A 232 25.45 -36.04 -1.57
C TYR A 232 26.96 -36.24 -1.81
N GLU A 233 27.76 -36.27 -0.75
CA GLU A 233 29.21 -36.49 -0.82
C GLU A 233 29.56 -37.87 -1.42
N ALA A 234 28.78 -38.91 -1.10
CA ALA A 234 28.98 -40.24 -1.64
C ALA A 234 28.55 -40.36 -3.11
N VAL A 235 27.47 -39.68 -3.53
CA VAL A 235 26.98 -39.76 -4.92
C VAL A 235 27.92 -39.05 -5.88
N VAL A 236 28.40 -37.85 -5.49
CA VAL A 236 29.28 -37.01 -6.30
C VAL A 236 30.68 -37.63 -6.47
N ASP A 237 31.11 -38.43 -5.50
CA ASP A 237 32.35 -39.19 -5.55
C ASP A 237 32.15 -40.48 -6.35
N LEU A 238 32.68 -40.51 -7.58
CA LEU A 238 32.58 -41.67 -8.46
C LEU A 238 33.33 -42.89 -7.91
N ASP A 239 34.32 -42.69 -7.03
CA ASP A 239 35.08 -43.75 -6.36
C ASP A 239 34.29 -44.42 -5.23
N THR A 240 33.12 -43.88 -4.86
CA THR A 240 32.25 -44.51 -3.86
C THR A 240 31.83 -45.91 -4.28
N GLY A 241 32.22 -46.90 -3.47
CA GLY A 241 31.83 -48.30 -3.68
C GLY A 241 30.41 -48.65 -3.22
N LYS A 242 29.88 -49.75 -3.76
CA LYS A 242 28.52 -50.29 -3.49
C LYS A 242 28.13 -50.35 -2.01
N ARG A 243 29.05 -50.76 -1.13
CA ARG A 243 28.77 -50.84 0.32
C ARG A 243 28.46 -49.47 0.92
N LYS A 244 29.25 -48.45 0.59
CA LYS A 244 29.06 -47.10 1.12
C LYS A 244 27.81 -46.47 0.51
N MET A 245 27.58 -46.65 -0.80
CA MET A 245 26.37 -46.17 -1.47
C MET A 245 25.09 -46.71 -0.81
N ASN A 246 25.04 -48.03 -0.58
CA ASN A 246 23.90 -48.65 0.10
C ASN A 246 23.73 -48.14 1.54
N SER A 247 24.83 -47.90 2.27
CA SER A 247 24.77 -47.35 3.64
C SER A 247 24.13 -45.97 3.64
N VAL A 248 24.61 -45.05 2.81
CA VAL A 248 24.10 -43.68 2.80
C VAL A 248 22.68 -43.59 2.26
N PHE A 249 22.30 -44.46 1.31
CA PHE A 249 20.92 -44.55 0.84
C PHE A 249 19.97 -44.98 1.96
N ASN A 250 20.36 -45.97 2.76
CA ASN A 250 19.56 -46.43 3.91
C ASN A 250 19.51 -45.42 5.06
N GLU A 251 20.46 -44.49 5.14
CA GLU A 251 20.44 -43.38 6.11
C GLU A 251 19.50 -42.24 5.69
N LEU A 252 19.19 -42.10 4.39
CA LEU A 252 18.25 -41.08 3.92
C LEU A 252 16.82 -41.39 4.41
N PRO A 253 16.02 -40.35 4.73
CA PRO A 253 14.61 -40.57 5.05
C PRO A 253 13.86 -41.25 3.90
N THR A 254 12.88 -42.10 4.21
CA THR A 254 11.94 -42.66 3.23
C THR A 254 11.11 -41.58 2.56
N GLU A 255 10.49 -41.88 1.41
CA GLU A 255 9.54 -40.95 0.77
C GLU A 255 8.36 -40.64 1.73
N GLU A 256 7.91 -41.63 2.51
CA GLU A 256 6.88 -41.39 3.53
C GLU A 256 7.39 -40.51 4.66
N GLN A 257 8.65 -40.67 5.09
CA GLN A 257 9.26 -39.79 6.09
C GLN A 257 9.41 -38.36 5.58
N ILE A 258 9.79 -38.18 4.32
CA ILE A 258 9.83 -36.85 3.68
C ILE A 258 8.43 -36.23 3.66
N ALA A 259 7.41 -36.99 3.23
CA ALA A 259 6.02 -36.51 3.24
C ALA A 259 5.55 -36.13 4.66
N ALA A 260 5.95 -36.90 5.68
CA ALA A 260 5.67 -36.59 7.07
C ALA A 260 6.37 -35.31 7.54
N TYR A 261 7.61 -35.05 7.11
CA TYR A 261 8.28 -33.77 7.40
C TYR A 261 7.53 -32.60 6.78
N VAL A 262 7.07 -32.72 5.54
CA VAL A 262 6.28 -31.69 4.85
C VAL A 262 4.96 -31.42 5.56
N ASP A 263 4.23 -32.48 5.96
CA ASP A 263 2.96 -32.33 6.68
C ASP A 263 3.16 -31.66 8.05
N ASN A 264 4.19 -32.05 8.79
CA ASN A 264 4.55 -31.45 10.08
C ASN A 264 4.94 -29.97 9.90
N TYR A 265 5.73 -29.65 8.89
CA TYR A 265 6.12 -28.27 8.57
C TYR A 265 4.90 -27.42 8.26
N ASN A 266 4.03 -27.87 7.36
CA ASN A 266 2.80 -27.15 7.01
C ASN A 266 1.87 -26.97 8.21
N THR A 267 1.74 -28.01 9.04
CA THR A 267 0.98 -27.95 10.30
C THR A 267 1.56 -26.92 11.26
N SER A 268 2.89 -26.84 11.38
CA SER A 268 3.56 -25.86 12.27
C SER A 268 3.33 -24.41 11.82
N LEU A 269 3.35 -24.15 10.52
CA LEU A 269 3.08 -22.81 9.96
C LEU A 269 1.62 -22.40 10.17
N ALA A 270 0.68 -23.30 9.93
CA ALA A 270 -0.73 -23.08 10.22
C ALA A 270 -0.98 -22.86 11.71
N GLN A 271 -0.35 -23.66 12.57
CA GLN A 271 -0.44 -23.50 14.02
C GLN A 271 0.09 -22.13 14.46
N SER A 272 1.19 -21.65 13.89
CA SER A 272 1.70 -20.31 14.18
C SER A 272 0.67 -19.21 13.87
N VAL A 273 -0.11 -19.35 12.79
CA VAL A 273 -1.21 -18.42 12.48
C VAL A 273 -2.33 -18.55 13.51
N MET A 274 -2.76 -19.76 13.84
CA MET A 274 -3.82 -20.00 14.81
C MET A 274 -3.46 -19.45 16.20
N ASP A 275 -2.22 -19.64 16.67
CA ASP A 275 -1.72 -19.09 17.93
C ASP A 275 -1.74 -17.56 17.92
N ARG A 276 -1.40 -16.93 16.79
CA ARG A 276 -1.46 -15.47 16.65
C ARG A 276 -2.89 -14.95 16.64
N ILE A 277 -3.84 -15.69 16.08
CA ILE A 277 -5.27 -15.37 16.14
C ILE A 277 -5.74 -15.45 17.60
N GLU A 278 -5.38 -16.52 18.33
CA GLU A 278 -5.74 -16.66 19.73
C GLU A 278 -5.15 -15.55 20.60
N ALA A 279 -3.90 -15.16 20.31
CA ALA A 279 -3.20 -14.05 20.96
C ALA A 279 -3.81 -12.67 20.69
N ILE A 280 -4.76 -12.53 19.75
CA ILE A 280 -5.55 -11.30 19.61
C ILE A 280 -6.35 -11.07 20.89
N GLY A 281 -6.95 -12.09 21.51
CA GLY A 281 -7.80 -11.93 22.69
C GLY A 281 -8.90 -10.88 22.51
N GLU A 282 -9.13 -10.04 23.53
CA GLU A 282 -10.14 -8.96 23.45
C GLU A 282 -9.80 -7.93 22.36
N VAL A 283 -10.70 -7.71 21.41
CA VAL A 283 -10.49 -6.80 20.28
C VAL A 283 -10.73 -5.35 20.69
N THR A 284 -9.70 -4.51 20.53
CA THR A 284 -9.75 -3.06 20.78
C THR A 284 -9.12 -2.31 19.62
N LEU A 285 -9.38 -1.01 19.48
CA LEU A 285 -8.78 -0.18 18.41
C LEU A 285 -7.24 -0.22 18.39
N ALA A 286 -6.60 -0.42 19.55
CA ALA A 286 -5.15 -0.55 19.64
C ALA A 286 -4.61 -1.82 18.94
N LYS A 287 -5.45 -2.86 18.76
CA LYS A 287 -5.09 -4.13 18.10
C LYS A 287 -5.32 -4.12 16.58
N GLU A 288 -5.76 -3.01 15.99
CA GLU A 288 -6.01 -2.93 14.53
C GLU A 288 -4.79 -3.39 13.72
N GLN A 289 -3.59 -2.96 14.10
CA GLN A 289 -2.37 -3.34 13.40
C GLN A 289 -2.04 -4.84 13.56
N GLN A 290 -2.17 -5.37 14.78
CA GLN A 290 -1.94 -6.79 15.06
C GLN A 290 -2.87 -7.68 14.22
N ILE A 291 -4.17 -7.35 14.16
CA ILE A 291 -5.17 -8.11 13.38
C ILE A 291 -4.81 -8.09 11.88
N ARG A 292 -4.42 -6.93 11.34
CA ARG A 292 -3.97 -6.81 9.94
C ARG A 292 -2.73 -7.64 9.67
N GLU A 293 -1.76 -7.66 10.57
CA GLU A 293 -0.55 -8.47 10.44
C GLU A 293 -0.88 -9.97 10.41
N VAL A 294 -1.78 -10.43 11.27
CA VAL A 294 -2.24 -11.84 11.27
C VAL A 294 -2.88 -12.20 9.93
N ARG A 295 -3.76 -11.35 9.39
CA ARG A 295 -4.36 -11.56 8.06
C ARG A 295 -3.31 -11.62 6.96
N ASN A 296 -2.31 -10.74 7.00
CA ASN A 296 -1.24 -10.73 6.01
C ASN A 296 -0.43 -12.03 6.06
N ILE A 297 -0.05 -12.51 7.26
CA ILE A 297 0.65 -13.79 7.43
C ILE A 297 -0.20 -14.93 6.89
N TYR A 298 -1.49 -15.01 7.25
CA TYR A 298 -2.40 -16.01 6.70
C TYR A 298 -2.44 -15.99 5.16
N ASN A 299 -2.47 -14.81 4.54
CA ASN A 299 -2.52 -14.69 3.10
C ASN A 299 -1.24 -15.20 2.40
N THR A 300 -0.08 -15.16 3.07
CA THR A 300 1.19 -15.70 2.55
C THR A 300 1.29 -17.22 2.58
N LEU A 301 0.40 -17.90 3.30
CA LEU A 301 0.34 -19.37 3.30
C LEU A 301 -0.09 -19.90 1.93
N ASN A 302 0.48 -21.03 1.52
CA ASN A 302 0.01 -21.77 0.34
C ASN A 302 -1.29 -22.55 0.65
N ASP A 303 -1.88 -23.18 -0.35
CA ASP A 303 -3.18 -23.84 -0.19
C ASP A 303 -3.14 -25.01 0.81
N ALA A 304 -2.09 -25.84 0.78
CA ALA A 304 -1.91 -26.94 1.72
C ALA A 304 -1.81 -26.45 3.17
N GLN A 305 -1.13 -25.33 3.40
CA GLN A 305 -1.00 -24.70 4.72
C GLN A 305 -2.31 -24.03 5.15
N LYS A 306 -3.03 -23.35 4.25
CA LYS A 306 -4.32 -22.73 4.56
C LYS A 306 -5.37 -23.76 4.94
N GLN A 307 -5.39 -24.92 4.30
CA GLN A 307 -6.29 -26.02 4.65
C GLN A 307 -6.10 -26.52 6.10
N LYS A 308 -4.90 -26.34 6.68
CA LYS A 308 -4.61 -26.69 8.07
C LYS A 308 -5.07 -25.63 9.08
N VAL A 309 -5.42 -24.41 8.63
CA VAL A 309 -6.04 -23.39 9.50
C VAL A 309 -7.54 -23.67 9.59
N THR A 310 -8.03 -23.97 10.80
CA THR A 310 -9.44 -24.38 10.94
C THR A 310 -10.41 -23.22 10.65
N GLN A 311 -11.61 -23.56 10.20
CA GLN A 311 -12.68 -22.58 9.96
C GLN A 311 -13.05 -21.79 11.23
N GLU A 312 -12.89 -22.39 12.41
CA GLU A 312 -13.07 -21.70 13.69
C GLU A 312 -12.11 -20.52 13.84
N PHE A 313 -10.80 -20.73 13.58
CA PHE A 313 -9.80 -19.68 13.68
C PHE A 313 -9.97 -18.62 12.60
N LEU A 314 -10.31 -19.01 11.37
CA LEU A 314 -10.63 -18.05 10.32
C LEU A 314 -11.81 -17.16 10.71
N LYS A 315 -12.86 -17.76 11.30
CA LYS A 315 -14.01 -17.02 11.77
C LYS A 315 -13.65 -16.05 12.89
N LYS A 316 -12.82 -16.46 13.86
CA LYS A 316 -12.29 -15.57 14.91
C LYS A 316 -11.56 -14.36 14.32
N LEU A 317 -10.73 -14.57 13.29
CA LEU A 317 -10.01 -13.49 12.62
C LEU A 317 -10.94 -12.53 11.88
N GLU A 318 -11.92 -13.06 11.14
CA GLU A 318 -12.94 -12.24 10.45
C GLU A 318 -13.80 -11.43 11.43
N ASP A 319 -14.20 -12.04 12.53
CA ASP A 319 -14.98 -11.37 13.57
C ASP A 319 -14.15 -10.25 14.21
N ALA A 320 -12.86 -10.48 14.47
CA ALA A 320 -11.96 -9.44 14.96
C ALA A 320 -11.81 -8.27 13.99
N GLU A 321 -11.68 -8.54 12.68
CA GLU A 321 -11.64 -7.52 11.63
C GLU A 321 -12.93 -6.68 11.60
N ASN A 322 -14.09 -7.34 11.67
CA ASN A 322 -15.40 -6.69 11.70
C ASN A 322 -15.60 -5.86 12.98
N THR A 323 -15.15 -6.37 14.14
CA THR A 323 -15.21 -5.64 15.41
C THR A 323 -14.36 -4.36 15.35
N ILE A 324 -13.19 -4.36 14.72
CA ILE A 324 -12.41 -3.13 14.52
C ILE A 324 -13.19 -2.11 13.70
N VAL A 325 -13.84 -2.53 12.61
CA VAL A 325 -14.67 -1.63 11.80
C VAL A 325 -15.82 -1.05 12.63
N TYR A 326 -16.50 -1.88 13.41
CA TYR A 326 -17.56 -1.46 14.33
C TYR A 326 -17.05 -0.40 15.32
N LEU A 327 -15.95 -0.68 16.03
CA LEU A 327 -15.38 0.22 17.05
C LEU A 327 -14.96 1.58 16.45
N LYS A 328 -14.44 1.59 15.21
CA LYS A 328 -14.08 2.85 14.52
C LYS A 328 -15.30 3.68 14.18
N ASN A 329 -16.37 3.03 13.74
CA ASN A 329 -17.63 3.71 13.44
C ASN A 329 -18.29 4.25 14.72
N GLU A 330 -18.28 3.47 15.78
CA GLU A 330 -18.75 3.88 17.10
C GLU A 330 -17.95 5.08 17.65
N GLN A 331 -16.61 5.04 17.57
CA GLN A 331 -15.75 6.14 18.02
C GLN A 331 -16.04 7.45 17.27
N ALA A 332 -16.23 7.38 15.95
CA ALA A 332 -16.57 8.55 15.14
C ALA A 332 -17.94 9.13 15.53
N ALA A 333 -18.93 8.26 15.76
CA ALA A 333 -20.25 8.67 16.21
C ALA A 333 -20.23 9.29 17.61
N ASN A 334 -19.49 8.68 18.56
CA ASN A 334 -19.33 9.17 19.92
C ASN A 334 -18.73 10.58 19.96
N ALA A 335 -17.75 10.88 19.11
CA ALA A 335 -17.20 12.24 19.01
C ALA A 335 -18.26 13.28 18.61
N VAL A 336 -19.21 12.91 17.75
CA VAL A 336 -20.34 13.79 17.37
C VAL A 336 -21.38 13.88 18.48
N ILE A 337 -21.67 12.76 19.16
CA ILE A 337 -22.56 12.75 20.34
C ILE A 337 -22.04 13.69 21.42
N ASP A 338 -20.75 13.62 21.73
CA ASP A 338 -20.08 14.50 22.70
C ASP A 338 -20.15 15.96 22.27
N ALA A 339 -19.88 16.24 20.99
CA ALA A 339 -20.00 17.59 20.44
C ALA A 339 -21.42 18.16 20.60
N ILE A 340 -22.46 17.35 20.36
CA ILE A 340 -23.86 17.75 20.56
C ILE A 340 -24.18 17.95 22.05
N ASN A 341 -23.80 17.00 22.91
CA ASN A 341 -24.07 17.08 24.34
C ASN A 341 -23.39 18.27 25.01
N SER A 342 -22.21 18.67 24.50
CA SER A 342 -21.47 19.83 24.99
C SER A 342 -22.10 21.19 24.67
N ILE A 343 -23.14 21.25 23.82
CA ILE A 343 -23.85 22.50 23.49
C ILE A 343 -24.45 23.10 24.77
N GLY A 344 -25.05 22.26 25.61
CA GLY A 344 -25.71 22.69 26.85
C GLY A 344 -26.82 23.72 26.60
N ASN A 345 -26.88 24.75 27.45
CA ASN A 345 -27.86 25.82 27.31
C ASN A 345 -27.55 26.69 26.07
N VAL A 346 -28.57 26.91 25.24
CA VAL A 346 -28.43 27.61 23.97
C VAL A 346 -28.60 29.12 24.15
N ASP A 347 -27.56 29.87 23.78
CA ASP A 347 -27.58 31.31 23.62
C ASP A 347 -26.92 31.75 22.29
N LEU A 348 -26.86 33.05 22.03
CA LEU A 348 -26.27 33.57 20.78
C LEU A 348 -24.76 33.29 20.63
N SER A 349 -24.04 33.01 21.72
CA SER A 349 -22.61 32.65 21.67
C SER A 349 -22.38 31.21 21.21
N LYS A 350 -23.41 30.34 21.29
CA LYS A 350 -23.36 28.93 20.88
C LYS A 350 -23.48 28.71 19.37
N GLU A 351 -23.63 29.77 18.58
CA GLU A 351 -23.84 29.67 17.13
C GLU A 351 -22.79 28.81 16.42
N ASP A 352 -21.50 29.07 16.67
CA ASP A 352 -20.43 28.35 15.99
C ASP A 352 -20.36 26.89 16.44
N GLN A 353 -20.63 26.61 17.73
CA GLN A 353 -20.65 25.25 18.27
C GLN A 353 -21.80 24.42 17.69
N ILE A 354 -23.01 24.99 17.58
CA ILE A 354 -24.17 24.31 16.98
C ILE A 354 -23.92 24.03 15.49
N LYS A 355 -23.40 25.01 14.75
CA LYS A 355 -23.02 24.81 13.34
C LYS A 355 -21.94 23.75 13.19
N ALA A 356 -20.91 23.77 14.02
CA ALA A 356 -19.85 22.77 14.00
C ALA A 356 -20.40 21.36 14.26
N ALA A 357 -21.28 21.20 15.26
CA ALA A 357 -21.94 19.93 15.54
C ALA A 357 -22.79 19.42 14.36
N ARG A 358 -23.54 20.31 13.68
CA ARG A 358 -24.30 19.94 12.47
C ARG A 358 -23.40 19.54 11.31
N VAL A 359 -22.31 20.26 11.09
CA VAL A 359 -21.33 19.92 10.05
C VAL A 359 -20.69 18.56 10.35
N ALA A 360 -20.30 18.31 11.61
CA ALA A 360 -19.74 17.03 12.03
C ALA A 360 -20.73 15.87 11.85
N TYR A 361 -22.00 16.04 12.24
CA TYR A 361 -23.06 15.05 12.03
C TYR A 361 -23.29 14.72 10.54
N ASN A 362 -23.33 15.75 9.68
CA ASN A 362 -23.54 15.57 8.24
C ASN A 362 -22.34 14.91 7.55
N ALA A 363 -21.14 15.04 8.11
CA ALA A 363 -19.92 14.44 7.59
C ALA A 363 -19.83 12.92 7.85
N LEU A 364 -20.62 12.38 8.80
CA LEU A 364 -20.64 10.95 9.08
C LEU A 364 -21.23 10.13 7.92
N THR A 365 -20.80 8.87 7.79
CA THR A 365 -21.44 7.91 6.87
C THR A 365 -22.78 7.40 7.42
N ASN A 366 -23.52 6.62 6.63
CA ASN A 366 -24.77 6.01 7.09
C ASN A 366 -24.51 5.02 8.23
N GLU A 367 -23.47 4.21 8.12
CA GLU A 367 -23.05 3.20 9.10
C GLU A 367 -22.66 3.87 10.41
N GLN A 368 -21.92 4.98 10.36
CA GLN A 368 -21.55 5.76 11.54
C GLN A 368 -22.77 6.44 12.18
N ARG A 369 -23.68 7.01 11.38
CA ARG A 369 -24.90 7.63 11.90
C ARG A 369 -25.81 6.65 12.63
N ALA A 370 -25.79 5.36 12.28
CA ALA A 370 -26.60 4.35 12.95
C ALA A 370 -26.30 4.21 14.45
N PHE A 371 -25.13 4.64 14.90
CA PHE A 371 -24.73 4.66 16.30
C PHE A 371 -25.25 5.87 17.07
N ILE A 372 -25.77 6.90 16.39
CA ILE A 372 -26.25 8.12 17.05
C ILE A 372 -27.73 7.94 17.40
N PRO A 373 -28.11 7.97 18.69
CA PRO A 373 -29.50 7.87 19.09
C PRO A 373 -30.32 9.04 18.51
N SER A 374 -31.53 8.76 18.04
CA SER A 374 -32.44 9.77 17.51
C SER A 374 -32.70 10.92 18.49
N ALA A 375 -32.68 10.64 19.80
CA ALA A 375 -32.79 11.66 20.85
C ALA A 375 -31.66 12.70 20.78
N THR A 376 -30.43 12.28 20.52
CA THR A 376 -29.27 13.18 20.38
C THR A 376 -29.42 14.08 19.14
N VAL A 377 -29.90 13.52 18.03
CA VAL A 377 -30.18 14.31 16.81
C VAL A 377 -31.29 15.35 17.06
N ASN A 378 -32.29 15.01 17.88
CA ASN A 378 -33.34 15.92 18.28
C ASN A 378 -32.80 17.09 19.13
N VAL A 379 -31.84 16.84 20.03
CA VAL A 379 -31.18 17.91 20.82
C VAL A 379 -30.50 18.92 19.88
N LEU A 380 -29.74 18.46 18.89
CA LEU A 380 -29.11 19.35 17.91
C LEU A 380 -30.15 20.18 17.14
N THR A 381 -31.23 19.55 16.70
CA THR A 381 -32.31 20.21 15.95
C THR A 381 -33.03 21.26 16.82
N GLN A 382 -33.29 20.96 18.10
CA GLN A 382 -33.85 21.92 19.04
C GLN A 382 -32.90 23.09 19.31
N ALA A 383 -31.59 22.84 19.37
CA ALA A 383 -30.60 23.89 19.54
C ALA A 383 -30.58 24.86 18.34
N GLU A 384 -30.64 24.35 17.11
CA GLU A 384 -30.72 25.15 15.89
C GLU A 384 -31.98 26.02 15.84
N ASN A 385 -33.14 25.44 16.20
CA ASN A 385 -34.41 26.16 16.26
C ASN A 385 -34.39 27.25 17.33
N THR A 386 -33.90 26.94 18.53
CA THR A 386 -33.76 27.91 19.62
C THR A 386 -32.86 29.08 19.22
N LEU A 387 -31.72 28.80 18.58
CA LEU A 387 -30.80 29.84 18.09
C LEU A 387 -31.48 30.76 17.06
N THR A 388 -32.28 30.18 16.16
CA THR A 388 -33.05 30.94 15.16
C THR A 388 -34.05 31.89 15.82
N VAL A 389 -34.79 31.42 16.84
CA VAL A 389 -35.71 32.24 17.62
C VAL A 389 -34.98 33.37 18.36
N LEU A 390 -33.86 33.07 19.02
CA LEU A 390 -33.06 34.07 19.75
C LEU A 390 -32.56 35.19 18.83
N LYS A 391 -32.14 34.84 17.60
CA LYS A 391 -31.72 35.83 16.59
C LYS A 391 -32.88 36.73 16.14
N ALA A 392 -34.04 36.15 15.89
CA ALA A 392 -35.24 36.89 15.52
C ALA A 392 -35.69 37.83 16.65
N GLN A 393 -35.68 37.36 17.90
CA GLN A 393 -35.95 38.18 19.07
C GLN A 393 -34.95 39.33 19.17
N LYS A 394 -33.65 39.08 18.96
CA LYS A 394 -32.64 40.13 19.00
C LYS A 394 -32.83 41.20 17.92
N GLN A 395 -33.24 40.78 16.73
CA GLN A 395 -33.57 41.69 15.64
C GLN A 395 -34.82 42.52 15.96
N GLN A 396 -35.85 41.91 16.54
CA GLN A 396 -37.07 42.61 16.96
C GLN A 396 -36.80 43.61 18.09
N GLU A 397 -35.94 43.28 19.06
CA GLU A 397 -35.45 44.22 20.07
C GLU A 397 -34.76 45.44 19.44
N GLN A 398 -33.92 45.21 18.42
CA GLN A 398 -33.24 46.30 17.71
C GLN A 398 -34.22 47.17 16.90
N LEU A 399 -35.21 46.56 16.25
CA LEU A 399 -36.26 47.27 15.52
C LEU A 399 -37.12 48.12 16.47
N THR A 400 -37.58 47.56 17.58
CA THR A 400 -38.38 48.28 18.59
C THR A 400 -37.58 49.41 19.27
N ALA A 401 -36.29 49.21 19.53
CA ALA A 401 -35.40 50.28 20.01
C ALA A 401 -35.22 51.42 18.99
N SER A 402 -35.33 51.13 17.69
CA SER A 402 -35.17 52.11 16.61
C SER A 402 -36.42 52.97 16.35
N ASP A 403 -37.62 52.49 16.69
CA ASP A 403 -38.89 53.17 16.42
C ASP A 403 -39.43 54.04 17.59
N VAL A 404 -38.64 54.17 18.67
CA VAL A 404 -39.03 55.04 19.79
C VAL A 404 -39.16 56.50 19.31
N GLN A 405 -40.40 57.01 19.28
CA GLN A 405 -40.70 58.40 18.95
C GLN A 405 -40.28 59.33 20.08
N TYR A 406 -39.35 60.25 19.81
CA TYR A 406 -38.92 61.25 20.79
C TYR A 406 -39.65 62.58 20.58
N THR A 407 -40.27 63.15 21.61
CA THR A 407 -40.90 64.49 21.56
C THR A 407 -40.12 65.48 22.43
N PRO A 408 -39.15 66.25 21.86
CA PRO A 408 -38.43 67.25 22.64
C PRO A 408 -39.38 68.33 23.16
N SER A 409 -39.24 68.73 24.42
CA SER A 409 -40.03 69.83 24.98
C SER A 409 -39.71 71.15 24.28
N LYS A 410 -40.74 71.93 23.91
CA LYS A 410 -40.54 73.24 23.25
C LYS A 410 -39.74 74.20 24.14
N THR A 411 -38.84 74.97 23.55
CA THR A 411 -38.15 76.06 24.25
C THR A 411 -39.03 77.30 24.37
N LYS A 412 -38.74 78.15 25.36
CA LYS A 412 -39.35 79.48 25.52
C LYS A 412 -38.38 80.54 25.03
N LEU A 413 -38.73 81.23 23.94
CA LEU A 413 -38.00 82.41 23.45
C LEU A 413 -38.21 83.58 24.42
N LYS A 414 -37.28 83.73 25.37
CA LYS A 414 -37.36 84.72 26.45
C LYS A 414 -37.25 86.15 25.92
N SER A 415 -36.31 86.38 24.99
CA SER A 415 -35.96 87.72 24.56
C SER A 415 -35.62 87.78 23.07
N ALA A 416 -36.05 88.86 22.42
CA ALA A 416 -35.60 89.29 21.11
C ALA A 416 -35.40 90.80 21.16
N LYS A 417 -34.17 91.25 21.41
CA LYS A 417 -33.84 92.66 21.60
C LYS A 417 -32.87 93.13 20.52
N LYS A 418 -33.02 94.37 20.07
CA LYS A 418 -32.03 95.00 19.19
C LYS A 418 -30.70 95.08 19.91
N GLN A 419 -29.62 94.76 19.21
CA GLN A 419 -28.25 94.90 19.70
C GLN A 419 -27.51 96.03 18.95
N SER A 420 -27.94 96.35 17.74
CA SER A 420 -27.48 97.52 16.97
C SER A 420 -28.55 97.95 15.97
N ALA A 421 -28.28 98.99 15.18
CA ALA A 421 -29.14 99.41 14.07
C ALA A 421 -29.40 98.31 13.02
N LYS A 422 -28.56 97.27 12.94
CA LYS A 422 -28.69 96.17 11.96
C LYS A 422 -28.63 94.77 12.59
N SER A 423 -28.83 94.63 13.91
CA SER A 423 -28.80 93.32 14.57
C SER A 423 -29.79 93.15 15.72
N VAL A 424 -30.26 91.91 15.91
CA VAL A 424 -31.14 91.47 16.99
C VAL A 424 -30.54 90.26 17.69
N ARG A 425 -30.45 90.32 19.03
CA ARG A 425 -30.06 89.20 19.88
C ARG A 425 -31.29 88.47 20.40
N LEU A 426 -31.30 87.15 20.20
CA LEU A 426 -32.29 86.22 20.69
C LEU A 426 -31.73 85.44 21.88
N ILE A 427 -32.55 85.23 22.90
CA ILE A 427 -32.21 84.42 24.09
C ILE A 427 -33.41 83.56 24.44
N TRP A 428 -33.22 82.27 24.69
CA TRP A 428 -34.27 81.33 25.07
C TRP A 428 -33.90 80.47 26.29
N LYS A 429 -34.87 79.72 26.83
CA LYS A 429 -34.64 78.80 27.97
C LYS A 429 -33.94 77.53 27.48
N LYS A 430 -32.91 77.09 28.20
CA LYS A 430 -32.28 75.79 27.98
C LYS A 430 -33.31 74.68 28.18
N VAL A 431 -33.38 73.72 27.27
CA VAL A 431 -34.20 72.51 27.41
C VAL A 431 -33.28 71.33 27.74
N LYS A 432 -33.60 70.58 28.80
CA LYS A 432 -32.86 69.37 29.20
C LYS A 432 -33.12 68.27 28.16
N GLY A 433 -32.09 67.54 27.75
CA GLY A 433 -32.22 66.41 26.82
C GLY A 433 -32.34 66.76 25.33
N CYS A 434 -32.37 68.04 24.92
CA CYS A 434 -32.33 68.39 23.49
C CYS A 434 -30.89 68.33 22.94
N THR A 435 -30.73 67.99 21.66
CA THR A 435 -29.43 68.08 20.96
C THR A 435 -29.10 69.52 20.57
N GLY A 436 -30.12 70.29 20.17
CA GLY A 436 -29.90 71.65 19.69
C GLY A 436 -31.19 72.43 19.45
N TYR A 437 -31.03 73.59 18.82
CA TYR A 437 -32.12 74.51 18.50
C TYR A 437 -32.09 74.92 17.04
N GLU A 438 -33.24 75.17 16.45
CA GLU A 438 -33.37 75.84 15.17
C GLU A 438 -34.06 77.18 15.33
N VAL A 439 -33.46 78.21 14.77
CA VAL A 439 -33.94 79.59 14.85
C VAL A 439 -34.52 79.97 13.50
N TYR A 440 -35.72 80.53 13.53
CA TYR A 440 -36.47 80.94 12.35
C TYR A 440 -36.81 82.43 12.41
N MET A 441 -36.87 83.07 11.23
CA MET A 441 -37.21 84.48 11.09
C MET A 441 -38.14 84.70 9.90
N SER A 442 -39.10 85.63 10.04
CA SER A 442 -39.95 86.13 8.96
C SER A 442 -40.03 87.67 8.97
N LYS A 443 -40.47 88.24 7.85
CA LYS A 443 -40.93 89.64 7.74
C LYS A 443 -42.45 89.78 7.93
N LYS A 444 -43.20 88.68 7.88
CA LYS A 444 -44.66 88.59 8.08
C LYS A 444 -44.94 87.92 9.43
N LYS A 445 -46.02 88.32 10.12
CA LYS A 445 -46.34 87.84 11.48
C LYS A 445 -46.57 86.32 11.51
N ASN A 446 -47.39 85.81 10.58
CA ASN A 446 -47.92 84.45 10.63
C ASN A 446 -47.36 83.49 9.56
N SER A 447 -46.64 83.99 8.55
CA SER A 447 -46.17 83.18 7.42
C SER A 447 -44.74 83.53 7.00
N GLY A 448 -44.14 82.75 6.10
CA GLY A 448 -42.83 83.07 5.48
C GLY A 448 -41.60 82.92 6.38
N TYR A 449 -41.69 82.16 7.47
CA TYR A 449 -40.55 81.89 8.34
C TYR A 449 -39.50 81.03 7.64
N LYS A 450 -38.27 81.54 7.54
CA LYS A 450 -37.12 80.79 7.06
C LYS A 450 -36.19 80.46 8.21
N LYS A 451 -35.59 79.27 8.18
CA LYS A 451 -34.54 78.88 9.12
C LYS A 451 -33.32 79.74 8.88
N ILE A 452 -32.82 80.37 9.93
CA ILE A 452 -31.66 81.27 9.88
C ILE A 452 -30.47 80.75 10.68
N ALA A 453 -30.67 79.75 11.55
CA ALA A 453 -29.61 79.06 12.23
C ALA A 453 -30.04 77.68 12.72
N THR A 454 -29.10 76.74 12.73
CA THR A 454 -29.17 75.48 13.48
C THR A 454 -28.02 75.48 14.48
N LEU A 455 -28.34 75.31 15.77
CA LEU A 455 -27.40 75.39 16.87
C LEU A 455 -27.23 73.97 17.42
N LYS A 456 -26.11 73.34 17.09
CA LYS A 456 -25.82 71.92 17.39
C LYS A 456 -25.41 71.64 18.85
N LYS A 457 -25.45 72.65 19.73
CA LYS A 457 -25.06 72.52 21.14
C LYS A 457 -26.24 72.90 22.03
N ALA A 458 -26.70 71.99 22.89
CA ALA A 458 -27.80 72.19 23.83
C ALA A 458 -27.60 73.38 24.79
N LYS A 459 -26.34 73.70 25.13
CA LYS A 459 -25.96 74.83 25.98
C LYS A 459 -26.03 76.19 25.24
N LYS A 460 -26.07 76.21 23.91
CA LYS A 460 -26.08 77.45 23.11
C LYS A 460 -27.50 78.02 23.02
N VAL A 461 -27.86 78.82 24.03
CA VAL A 461 -29.21 79.38 24.21
C VAL A 461 -29.39 80.83 23.73
N THR A 462 -28.47 81.31 22.90
CA THR A 462 -28.50 82.65 22.32
C THR A 462 -28.04 82.65 20.87
N TYR A 463 -28.58 83.56 20.08
CA TYR A 463 -28.17 83.81 18.70
C TYR A 463 -28.39 85.27 18.32
N THR A 464 -27.39 85.89 17.68
CA THR A 464 -27.51 87.25 17.17
C THR A 464 -27.66 87.25 15.66
N LYS A 465 -28.83 87.66 15.17
CA LYS A 465 -29.06 87.89 13.74
C LYS A 465 -28.50 89.25 13.34
N LYS A 466 -27.47 89.27 12.49
CA LYS A 466 -26.87 90.47 11.89
C LYS A 466 -27.43 90.73 10.48
N LYS A 467 -27.05 91.89 9.90
CA LYS A 467 -27.40 92.34 8.53
C LYS A 467 -28.92 92.52 8.31
N LEU A 468 -29.62 93.05 9.31
CA LEU A 468 -31.04 93.41 9.20
C LEU A 468 -31.19 94.80 8.57
N LYS A 469 -32.25 95.00 7.77
CA LYS A 469 -32.54 96.30 7.15
C LYS A 469 -33.21 97.23 8.17
N LYS A 470 -32.79 98.49 8.20
CA LYS A 470 -33.42 99.55 9.03
C LYS A 470 -34.90 99.70 8.65
N LYS A 471 -35.72 100.23 9.57
CA LYS A 471 -37.16 100.48 9.39
C LYS A 471 -38.01 99.25 9.00
N LYS A 472 -37.49 98.01 9.11
CA LYS A 472 -38.24 96.77 8.84
C LYS A 472 -38.61 96.05 10.15
N THR A 473 -39.72 95.33 10.12
CA THR A 473 -40.18 94.47 11.22
C THR A 473 -39.80 93.01 10.94
N TYR A 474 -39.26 92.34 11.95
CA TYR A 474 -38.90 90.93 11.90
C TYR A 474 -39.58 90.16 13.03
N TYR A 475 -39.92 88.91 12.74
CA TYR A 475 -40.57 87.99 13.66
C TYR A 475 -39.67 86.77 13.85
N PHE A 476 -39.42 86.36 15.08
CA PHE A 476 -38.52 85.26 15.42
C PHE A 476 -39.24 84.18 16.22
N LYS A 477 -38.94 82.92 15.91
CA LYS A 477 -39.36 81.74 16.68
C LYS A 477 -38.24 80.71 16.73
N VAL A 478 -38.22 79.89 17.77
CA VAL A 478 -37.18 78.87 18.00
C VAL A 478 -37.84 77.54 18.31
N ARG A 479 -37.34 76.43 17.76
CA ARG A 479 -37.73 75.08 18.17
C ARG A 479 -36.50 74.31 18.65
N THR A 480 -36.70 73.37 19.56
CA THR A 480 -35.66 72.40 19.91
C THR A 480 -35.70 71.23 18.95
N TYR A 481 -34.58 70.54 18.82
CA TYR A 481 -34.54 69.22 18.22
C TYR A 481 -33.68 68.27 19.05
N LYS A 482 -33.99 66.98 19.01
CA LYS A 482 -33.12 65.90 19.49
C LYS A 482 -32.79 64.98 18.33
N THR A 483 -31.54 64.55 18.25
CA THR A 483 -31.09 63.52 17.32
C THR A 483 -30.93 62.22 18.10
N VAL A 484 -31.61 61.17 17.65
CA VAL A 484 -31.50 59.80 18.16
C VAL A 484 -31.27 58.92 16.93
N ASN A 485 -30.22 58.10 16.94
CA ASN A 485 -29.85 57.21 15.82
C ASN A 485 -29.90 57.91 14.43
N GLY A 486 -29.35 59.13 14.33
CA GLY A 486 -29.31 59.91 13.08
C GLY A 486 -30.60 60.67 12.72
N LYS A 487 -31.77 60.27 13.25
CA LYS A 487 -33.07 60.91 12.98
C LYS A 487 -33.29 62.13 13.89
N LYS A 488 -33.77 63.25 13.33
CA LYS A 488 -34.09 64.49 14.08
C LYS A 488 -35.57 64.54 14.43
N TYR A 489 -35.85 64.61 15.71
CA TYR A 489 -37.17 64.88 16.26
C TYR A 489 -37.25 66.33 16.68
N TYR A 490 -38.37 67.00 16.39
CA TYR A 490 -38.52 68.43 16.61
C TYR A 490 -39.64 68.71 17.61
N SER A 491 -39.44 69.70 18.46
CA SER A 491 -40.55 70.26 19.23
C SER A 491 -41.45 71.13 18.35
N THR A 492 -42.61 71.47 18.89
CA THR A 492 -43.35 72.66 18.43
C THR A 492 -42.50 73.93 18.58
N PHE A 493 -42.81 74.95 17.79
CA PHE A 493 -42.12 76.24 17.87
C PHE A 493 -42.47 76.99 19.17
N SER A 494 -41.52 77.78 19.67
CA SER A 494 -41.79 78.80 20.68
C SER A 494 -42.80 79.83 20.17
N ASN A 495 -43.40 80.58 21.10
CA ASN A 495 -44.14 81.79 20.77
C ASN A 495 -43.26 82.76 19.96
N VAL A 496 -43.88 83.49 19.04
CA VAL A 496 -43.22 84.45 18.16
C VAL A 496 -42.87 85.74 18.92
N LYS A 497 -41.67 86.28 18.69
CA LYS A 497 -41.28 87.62 19.14
C LYS A 497 -41.09 88.57 17.96
N LYS A 498 -41.75 89.73 18.00
CA LYS A 498 -41.68 90.82 17.00
C LYS A 498 -40.59 91.83 17.38
N VAL A 499 -39.81 92.28 16.41
CA VAL A 499 -38.82 93.36 16.59
C VAL A 499 -38.88 94.32 15.39
N LYS A 500 -39.10 95.62 15.65
CA LYS A 500 -39.03 96.69 14.64
C LYS A 500 -37.65 97.36 14.69
N MET A 501 -36.92 97.33 13.58
CA MET A 501 -35.63 98.01 13.46
C MET A 501 -35.84 99.52 13.38
N LYS A 502 -35.04 100.29 14.14
CA LYS A 502 -35.02 101.75 14.05
C LYS A 502 -34.22 102.18 12.82
#